data_AF-A0A5Q3Q270-F1
#
_entry.id   AF-A0A5Q3Q270-F1
#
_cell.length_a   1.000
_cell.length_b   1.000
_cell.length_c   1.000
_cell.angle_alpha   90.00
_cell.angle_beta   90.00
_cell.angle_gamma   90.00
#
_symmetry.space_group_name_H-M   'P 1'
#
loop_
_entity.id
_entity.type
_entity.pdbx_description
1 polymer ?
#
loop_
_entity_poly.entity_id
_entity_poly.type
_entity_poly.pdbx_seq_one_letter_code
_entity_poly.pdbx_strand_id
1 'polypeptide(L)' 'MAREQHPSETERARRLAEVFGDVLPDTTSDERRSGSTGDEPEGRDESERWYRENRPPHHDPS' A
#
# COMPACT_ATOMS: atom_id res chain seq x y z
N MET A 1 21.65 24.91 2.82
CA MET A 1 20.43 24.08 2.90
C MET A 1 20.18 23.53 1.51
N ALA A 2 20.28 22.21 1.32
CA ALA A 2 20.01 21.60 0.03
C ALA A 2 18.51 21.71 -0.25
N ARG A 3 18.12 22.24 -1.42
CA ARG A 3 16.74 22.15 -1.88
C ARG A 3 16.48 20.69 -2.22
N GLU A 4 15.50 20.08 -1.57
CA GLU A 4 14.93 18.81 -2.03
C GLU A 4 14.37 19.04 -3.43
N GLN A 5 15.08 18.57 -4.43
CA GLN A 5 14.63 18.62 -5.82
C GLN A 5 13.55 17.55 -5.97
N HIS A 6 12.28 17.97 -5.95
CA HIS A 6 11.19 17.05 -6.26
C HIS A 6 11.27 16.61 -7.73
N PRO A 7 11.07 15.31 -8.02
CA PRO A 7 11.07 14.82 -9.39
C PRO A 7 9.95 15.51 -10.17
N SER A 8 10.20 15.73 -11.47
CA SER A 8 9.17 16.19 -12.39
C SER A 8 8.01 15.19 -12.48
N GLU A 9 6.84 15.64 -12.91
CA GLU A 9 5.67 14.76 -13.07
C GLU A 9 5.94 13.60 -14.03
N THR A 10 6.74 13.84 -15.08
CA THR A 10 7.16 12.80 -16.03
C THR A 10 8.05 11.74 -15.38
N GLU A 11 8.99 12.14 -14.53
CA GLU A 11 9.86 11.20 -13.80
C GLU A 11 9.05 10.38 -12.80
N ARG A 12 8.07 11.02 -12.14
CA ARG A 12 7.16 10.33 -11.22
C ARG A 12 6.29 9.31 -11.95
N ALA A 13 5.72 9.67 -13.10
CA ALA A 13 4.90 8.77 -13.92
C ALA A 13 5.70 7.54 -14.41
N ARG A 14 6.95 7.74 -14.88
CA ARG A 14 7.82 6.62 -15.30
C ARG A 14 8.11 5.63 -14.17
N ARG A 15 8.41 6.14 -12.96
CA ARG A 15 8.64 5.27 -11.78
C ARG A 15 7.40 4.49 -11.39
N LEU A 16 6.22 5.11 -11.49
CA LEU A 16 4.97 4.41 -11.24
C LEU A 16 4.73 3.32 -12.29
N ALA A 17 5.01 3.59 -13.57
CA ALA A 17 4.86 2.60 -14.63
C ALA A 17 5.82 1.40 -14.49
N GLU A 18 7.02 1.59 -13.93
CA GLU A 18 7.95 0.50 -13.64
C GLU A 18 7.38 -0.53 -12.65
N VAL A 19 6.57 -0.08 -11.68
CA VAL A 19 5.99 -0.92 -10.63
C VAL A 19 4.59 -1.39 -10.98
N PHE A 20 3.78 -0.51 -11.57
CA PHE A 20 2.34 -0.70 -11.77
C PHE A 20 1.93 -0.87 -13.25
N GLY A 21 2.85 -0.67 -14.20
CA GLY A 21 2.56 -0.65 -15.63
C GLY A 21 1.98 0.69 -16.12
N ASP A 22 1.74 0.79 -17.42
CA ASP A 22 1.29 2.03 -18.07
C ASP A 22 -0.17 2.42 -17.73
N VAL A 23 -0.96 1.44 -17.27
CA VAL A 23 -2.36 1.64 -16.86
C VAL A 23 -2.42 1.67 -15.34
N LEU A 24 -2.59 2.86 -14.77
CA LEU A 24 -2.86 2.98 -13.35
C LEU A 24 -4.33 2.65 -13.05
N PRO A 25 -4.63 1.97 -11.93
CA PRO A 25 -6.00 1.75 -11.52
C PRO A 25 -6.71 3.09 -11.24
N ASP A 26 -7.97 3.21 -11.64
CA ASP A 26 -8.81 4.41 -11.41
C ASP A 26 -9.04 4.72 -9.93
N THR A 27 -8.81 3.74 -9.06
CA THR A 27 -8.98 3.84 -7.61
C THR A 27 -7.74 3.36 -6.88
N THR A 28 -7.42 4.00 -5.76
CA THR A 28 -6.34 3.60 -4.88
C THR A 28 -6.76 2.41 -4.00
N SER A 29 -5.78 1.68 -3.45
CA SER A 29 -6.06 0.54 -2.56
C SER A 29 -6.83 0.96 -1.30
N ASP A 30 -6.67 2.20 -0.83
CA ASP A 30 -7.40 2.74 0.31
C ASP A 30 -8.88 2.97 -0.01
N GLU A 31 -9.19 3.44 -1.21
CA GLU A 31 -10.56 3.67 -1.68
C GLU A 31 -11.30 2.35 -1.92
N ARG A 32 -10.61 1.33 -2.42
CA ARG A 32 -11.18 0.00 -2.65
C ARG A 32 -11.69 -0.65 -1.37
N ARG A 33 -11.08 -0.34 -0.21
CA ARG A 33 -11.55 -0.80 1.12
C ARG A 33 -12.89 -0.19 1.54
N SER A 34 -13.27 0.97 0.98
CA SER A 34 -14.48 1.69 1.39
C SER A 34 -15.71 1.42 0.49
N GLY A 35 -15.54 0.81 -0.69
CA GLY A 35 -16.53 0.89 -1.77
C GLY A 35 -17.03 -0.41 -2.39
N SER A 36 -16.54 -1.60 -2.02
CA SER A 36 -16.99 -2.85 -2.64
C SER A 36 -18.01 -3.59 -1.78
N THR A 37 -19.28 -3.47 -2.18
CA THR A 37 -20.31 -4.47 -1.87
C THR A 37 -19.98 -5.72 -2.69
N GLY A 38 -19.49 -6.77 -2.04
CA GLY A 38 -19.27 -8.09 -2.65
C GLY A 38 -18.00 -8.76 -2.13
N ASP A 39 -18.19 -9.62 -1.11
CA ASP A 39 -17.38 -10.80 -0.72
C ASP A 39 -15.84 -10.59 -0.61
N GLU A 40 -15.18 -10.65 0.56
CA GLU A 40 -15.27 -11.67 1.60
C GLU A 40 -14.81 -11.18 3.00
N PRO A 41 -15.26 -11.83 4.09
CA PRO A 41 -14.68 -11.70 5.43
C PRO A 41 -13.27 -12.31 5.58
N GLU A 42 -12.71 -12.95 4.54
CA GLU A 42 -11.42 -13.66 4.58
C GLU A 42 -10.22 -12.75 4.92
N GLY A 43 -10.29 -11.45 4.59
CA GLY A 43 -9.16 -10.54 4.79
C GLY A 43 -8.86 -10.17 6.24
N ARG A 44 -9.79 -10.33 7.20
CA ARG A 44 -9.52 -9.99 8.61
C ARG A 44 -8.59 -11.03 9.24
N ASP A 45 -8.87 -12.31 9.02
CA ASP A 45 -8.07 -13.42 9.56
C ASP A 45 -6.69 -13.49 8.92
N GLU A 46 -6.59 -13.22 7.61
CA GLU A 46 -5.31 -13.14 6.89
C GLU A 46 -4.47 -11.94 7.34
N SER A 47 -5.10 -10.77 7.52
CA SER A 47 -4.42 -9.58 8.04
C SER A 47 -3.90 -9.82 9.45
N GLU A 48 -4.73 -10.33 10.36
CA GLU A 48 -4.32 -10.65 11.73
C GLU A 48 -3.23 -11.73 11.79
N ARG A 49 -3.30 -12.74 10.91
CA ARG A 49 -2.27 -13.77 10.76
C ARG A 49 -0.93 -13.15 10.35
N TRP A 50 -0.92 -12.33 9.31
CA TRP A 50 0.29 -11.64 8.85
C TRP A 50 0.89 -10.74 9.94
N TYR A 51 0.05 -9.98 10.66
CA TYR A 51 0.50 -9.14 11.78
C TYR A 51 1.14 -9.96 12.91
N ARG A 52 0.60 -11.14 13.24
CA ARG A 52 1.18 -12.04 14.25
C ARG A 52 2.52 -12.63 13.80
N GLU A 53 2.64 -13.01 12.53
CA GLU A 53 3.84 -13.62 11.96
C GLU A 53 4.99 -12.62 11.73
N ASN A 54 4.67 -11.34 11.53
CA ASN A 54 5.64 -10.28 11.23
C ASN A 54 5.86 -9.31 12.40
N ARG A 55 5.45 -9.68 13.62
CA ARG A 55 5.62 -8.82 14.80
C ARG A 55 7.12 -8.68 15.13
N PRO A 56 7.66 -7.44 15.23
CA PRO A 56 9.02 -7.23 15.69
C PRO A 56 9.29 -7.90 17.05
N PRO A 57 10.51 -8.41 17.31
CA PRO A 57 10.83 -9.26 18.46
C PRO A 57 10.78 -8.56 19.84
N HIS A 58 10.43 -7.27 19.88
CA HIS A 58 10.43 -6.44 21.10
C HIS A 58 9.04 -5.93 21.50
N HIS A 59 7.97 -6.65 21.14
CA HIS A 59 6.60 -6.21 21.40
C HIS A 59 5.95 -6.76 22.68
N ASP A 60 6.73 -7.02 23.73
CA ASP A 60 6.21 -7.10 25.09
C ASP A 60 7.04 -6.20 26.01
N PRO A 61 6.57 -4.98 26.36
CA PRO A 61 6.71 -4.55 27.72
C PRO A 61 5.66 -5.31 28.55
N SER A 62 6.12 -6.09 29.51
CA SER A 62 5.29 -6.69 30.57
C SER A 62 4.38 -5.68 31.25
#